data_AF-A0A136Q6W3-F1
#
_entry.id   AF-A0A136Q6W3-F1
#
_cell.length_a   1.000
_cell.length_b   1.000
_cell.length_c   1.000
_cell.angle_alpha   90.00
_cell.angle_beta   90.00
_cell.angle_gamma   90.00
#
_symmetry.space_group_name_H-M   'P 1'
#
loop_
_entity.id
_entity.type
_entity.pdbx_description
1 polymer ?
#
loop_
_entity_poly.entity_id
_entity_poly.type
_entity_poly.pdbx_seq_one_letter_code
_entity_poly.pdbx_strand_id
1 'polypeptide(L)'
;MLDNRYALLFVRGERAVRDEKYDILRHPFLALTADGGAPPYLHGTAPNAMEAEQILLDGEQEDYEVVSEEEIQEWLEEQNKEESEREENTKETKNTVKGNQTA
;
A
#
# COMPACT_ATOMS: atom_id res chain seq x y z
N MET A 1 -45.00 31.64 -11.63
CA MET A 1 -43.86 30.72 -11.45
C MET A 1 -43.13 31.07 -10.17
N LEU A 2 -42.72 30.09 -9.38
CA LEU A 2 -42.01 30.33 -8.11
C LEU A 2 -40.62 30.90 -8.42
N ASP A 3 -40.24 31.96 -7.70
CA ASP A 3 -38.95 32.62 -7.87
C ASP A 3 -37.81 31.71 -7.37
N ASN A 4 -36.76 31.50 -8.17
CA ASN A 4 -35.69 30.52 -7.90
C ASN A 4 -34.83 30.88 -6.68
N ARG A 5 -35.02 32.07 -6.11
CA ARG A 5 -34.37 32.53 -4.88
C ARG A 5 -34.84 31.79 -3.62
N TYR A 6 -36.06 31.23 -3.64
CA TYR A 6 -36.65 30.64 -2.45
C TYR A 6 -36.65 29.11 -2.49
N ALA A 7 -36.49 28.50 -1.32
CA ALA A 7 -36.65 27.09 -1.06
C ALA A 7 -37.87 26.84 -0.16
N LEU A 8 -38.41 25.62 -0.24
CA LEU A 8 -39.39 25.13 0.72
C LEU A 8 -38.67 24.25 1.74
N LEU A 9 -38.73 24.65 3.00
CA LEU A 9 -38.14 23.93 4.12
C LEU A 9 -39.21 23.11 4.83
N PHE A 10 -38.94 21.82 5.00
CA PHE A 10 -39.80 20.90 5.74
C PHE A 10 -39.16 20.59 7.08
N VAL A 11 -39.60 21.30 8.12
CA VAL A 11 -39.21 21.03 9.51
C VAL A 11 -40.20 20.01 10.09
N ARG A 12 -39.68 18.97 10.77
CA ARG A 12 -40.51 17.91 11.33
C ARG A 12 -41.50 18.48 12.35
N GLY A 13 -42.79 18.21 12.15
CA GLY A 13 -43.88 18.65 13.04
C GLY A 13 -44.47 20.02 12.67
N GLU A 14 -43.86 20.74 11.74
CA GLU A 14 -44.30 22.06 11.31
C GLU A 14 -44.92 22.03 9.91
N ARG A 15 -45.60 23.12 9.54
CA ARG A 15 -46.05 23.34 8.16
C ARG A 15 -44.86 23.71 7.28
N ALA A 16 -44.98 23.50 5.96
CA ALA A 16 -43.95 23.90 5.01
C ALA A 16 -43.66 25.40 5.11
N VAL A 17 -42.40 25.75 5.32
CA VAL A 17 -41.93 27.14 5.43
C VAL A 17 -41.23 27.54 4.14
N ARG A 18 -41.42 28.77 3.70
CA ARG A 18 -40.66 29.35 2.59
C ARG A 18 -39.47 30.12 3.17
N ASP A 19 -38.27 29.78 2.72
CA ASP A 19 -37.03 30.45 3.13
C ASP A 19 -36.18 30.80 1.89
N GLU A 20 -35.20 31.68 2.05
CA GLU A 20 -34.22 31.95 1.00
C GLU A 20 -33.23 30.79 0.85
N LYS A 21 -32.79 30.53 -0.37
CA LYS A 21 -31.73 29.54 -0.60
C LYS A 21 -30.42 30.02 0.01
N TYR A 22 -29.66 29.08 0.56
CA TYR A 22 -28.31 29.35 1.02
C TYR A 22 -27.42 29.79 -0.15
N ASP A 23 -26.65 30.85 0.05
CA ASP A 23 -25.68 31.36 -0.93
C ASP A 23 -24.45 30.42 -0.97
N ILE A 24 -24.41 29.56 -1.98
CA ILE A 24 -23.34 28.57 -2.16
C ILE A 24 -21.95 29.21 -2.27
N LEU A 25 -21.86 30.47 -2.72
CA LEU A 25 -20.58 31.19 -2.87
C LEU A 25 -19.98 31.61 -1.51
N ARG A 26 -20.75 31.51 -0.43
CA ARG A 26 -20.27 31.79 0.93
C ARG A 26 -19.87 30.52 1.69
N HIS A 27 -19.95 29.35 1.05
CA HIS A 27 -19.62 28.10 1.71
C HIS A 27 -18.12 28.03 2.05
N PRO A 28 -17.73 27.62 3.27
CA PRO A 28 -16.32 27.61 3.69
C PRO A 28 -15.42 26.74 2.81
N PHE A 29 -15.99 25.70 2.18
CA PHE A 29 -15.28 24.79 1.28
C PHE A 29 -15.55 25.07 -0.21
N LEU A 30 -15.90 26.32 -0.57
CA LEU A 30 -16.12 26.70 -1.98
C LEU A 30 -14.92 26.33 -2.86
N ALA A 31 -13.69 26.50 -2.37
CA ALA A 31 -12.47 26.20 -3.12
C ALA A 31 -12.34 24.74 -3.61
N LEU A 32 -13.15 23.81 -3.09
CA LEU A 32 -13.19 22.40 -3.49
C LEU A 32 -14.24 22.11 -4.58
N THR A 33 -15.02 23.10 -5.00
CA THR A 33 -16.04 22.94 -6.05
C THR A 33 -15.56 23.56 -7.37
N ALA A 34 -16.27 23.25 -8.45
CA ALA A 34 -16.01 23.84 -9.77
C ALA A 34 -16.07 25.38 -9.72
N ASP A 35 -17.02 25.95 -8.96
CA ASP A 35 -17.18 27.39 -8.80
C ASP A 35 -16.00 28.04 -8.04
N GLY A 36 -15.36 27.30 -7.14
CA GLY A 36 -14.15 27.73 -6.44
C GLY A 36 -12.83 27.44 -7.18
N GLY A 37 -12.90 26.97 -8.42
CA GLY A 37 -11.72 26.68 -9.25
C GLY A 37 -11.09 25.30 -9.02
N ALA A 38 -11.78 24.40 -8.31
CA ALA A 38 -11.30 23.02 -8.17
C ALA A 38 -11.31 22.29 -9.52
N PRO A 39 -10.34 21.39 -9.77
CA PRO A 39 -10.35 20.57 -10.98
C PRO A 39 -11.61 19.68 -11.00
N PRO A 40 -12.14 19.37 -12.20
CA PRO A 40 -13.26 18.45 -12.33
C PRO A 40 -12.89 17.08 -11.76
N TYR A 41 -13.86 16.41 -11.14
CA TYR A 41 -13.65 15.07 -10.63
C TYR A 41 -13.40 14.08 -11.78
N LEU A 42 -12.26 13.38 -11.74
CA LEU A 42 -11.85 12.40 -12.75
C LEU A 42 -12.31 11.00 -12.35
N HIS A 43 -13.44 10.56 -12.92
CA HIS A 43 -13.94 9.19 -12.77
C HIS A 43 -13.01 8.18 -13.47
N GLY A 44 -12.91 6.97 -12.91
CA GLY A 44 -12.18 5.84 -13.53
C GLY A 44 -10.67 5.87 -13.32
N THR A 45 -10.16 6.74 -12.46
CA THR A 45 -8.77 6.70 -12.03
C THR A 45 -8.60 5.66 -10.91
N ALA A 46 -7.57 4.83 -11.01
CA ALA A 46 -7.19 3.89 -9.96
C ALA A 46 -5.76 4.22 -9.50
N PRO A 47 -5.55 5.36 -8.80
CA PRO A 47 -4.21 5.86 -8.48
C PRO A 47 -3.40 4.91 -7.60
N ASN A 48 -4.07 4.00 -6.90
CA ASN A 48 -3.45 3.00 -6.03
C ASN A 48 -3.58 1.57 -6.60
N ALA A 49 -3.90 1.42 -7.89
CA ALA A 49 -3.89 0.09 -8.51
C ALA A 49 -2.44 -0.40 -8.63
N MET A 50 -2.21 -1.66 -8.25
CA MET A 50 -0.97 -2.35 -8.53
C MET A 50 -1.02 -2.92 -9.95
N GLU A 51 0.11 -2.85 -10.65
CA GLU A 51 0.26 -3.52 -11.95
C GLU A 51 0.35 -5.04 -11.73
N ALA A 52 -0.18 -5.83 -12.68
CA ALA A 52 -0.19 -7.29 -12.56
C ALA A 52 1.24 -7.87 -12.39
N GLU A 53 2.22 -7.25 -13.04
CA GLU A 53 3.65 -7.60 -12.92
C GLU A 53 4.18 -7.48 -11.49
N GLN A 54 3.56 -6.65 -10.63
CA GLN A 54 3.99 -6.51 -9.24
C GLN A 54 3.45 -7.64 -8.33
N ILE A 55 2.49 -8.43 -8.82
CA ILE A 55 1.81 -9.49 -8.06
C ILE A 55 2.21 -10.87 -8.59
N LEU A 56 2.44 -10.98 -9.89
CA LEU A 56 2.79 -12.24 -10.54
C LEU A 56 4.25 -12.60 -10.20
N LEU A 57 4.46 -13.85 -9.80
CA LEU A 57 5.80 -14.43 -9.70
C LEU A 57 6.35 -14.68 -11.12
N ASP A 58 7.67 -14.57 -11.26
CA ASP A 58 8.36 -14.81 -12.54
C ASP A 58 8.30 -16.29 -12.94
N GLY A 59 8.06 -16.63 -14.21
CA GLY A 59 8.03 -18.04 -14.66
C GLY A 59 6.66 -18.71 -14.59
N GLU A 60 6.61 -20.01 -14.85
CA GLU A 60 5.36 -20.78 -14.93
C GLU A 60 4.97 -21.32 -13.55
N GLN A 61 3.68 -21.61 -13.33
CA GLN A 61 3.21 -22.20 -12.07
C GLN A 61 3.88 -23.53 -11.72
N GLU A 62 4.37 -24.25 -12.73
CA GLU A 62 5.09 -25.52 -12.57
C GLU A 62 6.51 -25.35 -12.00
N ASP A 63 7.07 -24.13 -12.05
CA ASP A 63 8.40 -23.83 -11.53
C ASP A 63 8.40 -23.64 -9.99
N TYR A 64 7.23 -23.57 -9.37
CA TYR A 64 7.04 -23.27 -7.95
C TYR A 64 6.44 -24.45 -7.19
N GLU A 65 7.05 -24.79 -6.06
CA GLU A 65 6.52 -25.74 -5.09
C GLU A 65 5.96 -25.00 -3.88
N VAL A 66 4.81 -25.47 -3.36
CA VAL A 66 4.22 -24.93 -2.14
C VAL A 66 4.83 -25.66 -0.95
N VAL A 67 5.65 -24.95 -0.19
CA VAL A 67 6.37 -25.44 0.97
C VAL A 67 5.73 -24.87 2.24
N SER A 68 5.70 -25.67 3.30
CA SER A 68 5.21 -25.24 4.62
C SER A 68 6.19 -24.30 5.34
N GLU A 69 5.71 -23.59 6.35
CA GLU A 69 6.58 -22.69 7.14
C GLU A 69 7.60 -23.49 7.96
N GLU A 70 7.24 -24.70 8.42
CA GLU A 70 8.16 -25.58 9.12
C GLU A 70 9.34 -26.05 8.24
N GLU A 71 9.06 -26.47 7.00
CA GLU A 71 10.10 -26.93 6.05
C GLU A 71 11.06 -25.77 5.67
N ILE A 72 10.53 -24.56 5.48
CA ILE A 72 11.36 -23.36 5.23
C ILE A 72 12.30 -23.09 6.40
N GLN A 73 11.79 -23.23 7.63
CA GLN A 73 12.56 -23.01 8.85
C GLN A 73 13.71 -24.02 8.98
N GLU A 74 13.45 -25.30 8.70
CA GLU A 74 14.47 -26.36 8.71
C GLU A 74 15.60 -26.05 7.71
N TRP A 75 15.26 -25.67 6.47
CA TRP A 75 16.27 -25.28 5.47
C TRP A 75 17.12 -24.08 5.90
N LEU A 76 16.50 -23.09 6.55
CA LEU A 76 17.22 -21.91 7.03
C LEU A 76 18.23 -22.30 8.14
N GLU A 77 17.83 -23.18 9.05
CA GLU A 77 18.69 -23.70 10.12
C GLU A 77 19.86 -24.51 9.55
N GLU A 78 19.62 -25.34 8.54
CA GLU A 78 20.67 -26.09 7.83
C GLU A 78 21.68 -25.17 7.16
N GLN A 79 21.23 -24.14 6.41
CA GLN A 79 22.11 -23.17 5.75
C GLN A 79 22.98 -22.40 6.75
N ASN A 80 22.39 -21.94 7.87
CA ASN A 80 23.13 -21.25 8.92
C ASN A 80 24.20 -22.14 9.56
N LYS A 81 23.91 -23.43 9.75
CA LYS A 81 24.86 -24.40 10.29
C LYS A 81 26.00 -24.63 9.31
N GLU A 82 25.71 -24.82 8.03
CA GLU A 82 26.75 -24.94 6.99
C GLU A 82 27.65 -23.71 6.92
N GLU A 83 27.10 -22.49 7.02
CA GLU A 83 27.90 -21.27 7.06
C GLU A 83 28.82 -21.23 8.29
N SER A 84 28.31 -21.61 9.47
CA SER A 84 29.13 -21.66 10.69
C SER A 84 30.29 -22.66 10.57
N GLU A 85 30.07 -23.83 9.97
CA GLU A 85 31.10 -24.85 9.74
C GLU A 85 32.12 -24.40 8.69
N ARG A 86 31.69 -23.68 7.64
CA ARG A 86 32.61 -23.06 6.65
C ARG A 86 33.47 -21.97 7.27
N GLU A 87 32.91 -21.17 8.16
CA GLU A 87 33.66 -20.15 8.90
C GLU A 87 34.70 -20.75 9.85
N GLU A 88 34.38 -21.85 10.53
CA GLU A 88 35.31 -22.54 11.43
C GLU A 88 36.46 -23.18 10.65
N ASN A 89 36.17 -23.88 9.56
CA ASN A 89 37.17 -24.47 8.68
C ASN A 89 38.11 -23.44 8.03
N THR A 90 37.60 -22.26 7.67
CA THR A 90 38.45 -21.16 7.15
C THR A 90 39.32 -20.51 8.23
N LYS A 91 38.94 -20.58 9.51
CA LYS A 91 39.76 -20.11 10.64
C LYS A 91 40.85 -21.13 10.98
N GLU A 92 40.54 -22.42 10.94
CA GLU A 92 41.52 -23.50 11.20
C GLU A 92 42.59 -23.61 10.10
N THR A 93 42.20 -23.56 8.82
CA THR A 93 43.16 -23.58 7.70
C THR A 93 44.16 -22.41 7.74
N LYS A 94 43.73 -21.22 8.19
CA LYS A 94 44.62 -20.06 8.38
C LYS A 94 45.60 -20.22 9.54
N ASN A 95 45.25 -20.98 10.58
CA ASN A 95 46.12 -21.25 11.72
C ASN A 95 47.17 -22.32 11.39
N THR A 96 46.81 -23.36 10.62
CA THR A 96 47.75 -24.43 10.20
C THR A 96 48.80 -23.91 9.20
N VAL A 97 48.44 -22.98 8.31
CA VAL A 97 49.39 -22.38 7.35
C VAL A 97 50.42 -21.47 8.04
N LYS A 98 50.07 -20.81 9.16
CA LYS A 98 51.03 -20.01 9.95
C LYS A 98 51.99 -20.85 10.78
N GLY A 99 51.61 -22.06 11.19
CA GLY A 99 52.46 -22.97 11.96
C GLY A 99 53.60 -23.61 11.17
N ASN A 100 53.45 -23.76 9.85
CA ASN A 100 54.46 -24.41 8.99
C ASN A 100 55.50 -23.44 8.39
N GLN A 101 55.45 -22.14 8.72
CA GLN A 101 56.42 -21.14 8.24
C GLN A 101 57.50 -20.79 9.28
N THR A 102 57.51 -21.45 10.44
CA THR A 102 58.52 -21.27 11.49
C THR A 102 59.10 -22.62 11.92
N ALA A 103 59.93 -23.22 11.07
CA ALA A 103 60.89 -24.26 11.42
C ALA A 103 62.07 -24.21 10.44
#